data_AF-A0A2V2N0C9-F1
#
_entry.id   AF-A0A2V2N0C9-F1
#
_cell.length_a   1.000
_cell.length_b   1.000
_cell.length_c   1.000
_cell.angle_alpha   90.00
_cell.angle_beta   90.00
_cell.angle_gamma   90.00
#
_symmetry.space_group_name_H-M   'P 1'
#
loop_
_entity.id
_entity.type
_entity.pdbx_description
1 polymer ?
#
loop_
_entity_poly.entity_id
_entity_poly.type
_entity_poly.pdbx_seq_one_letter_code
_entity_poly.pdbx_strand_id
1 'polypeptide(L)'
;MYLTPEEEAILNGEEGETRQQLMEILVGVGKVFGADEMVPVRSAQVSGASYKTIGEWGLEWLRGLHARASVPAVLNPVGMDRIRWEEMKIEPEFAKKQLEVIRSYEALGIRLECTCTPYYLYITEYGDHLAWSESSAVSYANSVIGARTNREGGPSALAAAIIGKTPKYGLHLVENRNPQLHIRVLDEPDNPDASWYGALGFLAGKISGNRIPLFSGIRPGRDQLKNLGAAMAATGAVALYHVQGITPEARVFNYASAGLEEFVIEAKEVEKLFINEIPDAVAIGCPHCSPEELDYIAGLLEGCMVKRPLYIFSSRDVINRQSDSVRKIEQSGARVYADTCMVVSPALERYGKIMVNSGKALSYVPTMCGAGAVIGTTKACIDAACTP
;
A
#
# COMPACT_ATOMS: atom_id res chain seq x y z
N MET A 1 -4.48 23.64 18.31
CA MET A 1 -3.10 23.39 17.89
C MET A 1 -2.14 24.35 18.58
N TYR A 2 -1.48 23.83 19.61
CA TYR A 2 -0.36 24.44 20.30
C TYR A 2 0.92 23.98 19.63
N LEU A 3 1.83 24.92 19.36
CA LEU A 3 3.14 24.65 18.79
C LEU A 3 4.20 24.87 19.85
N THR A 4 5.25 24.07 19.84
CA THR A 4 6.43 24.34 20.67
C THR A 4 7.20 25.55 20.13
N PRO A 5 8.06 26.21 20.93
CA PRO A 5 8.89 27.32 20.42
C PRO A 5 9.73 26.95 19.18
N GLU A 6 10.19 25.70 19.10
CA GLU A 6 10.91 25.16 17.94
C GLU A 6 10.00 25.09 16.70
N GLU A 7 8.76 24.63 16.87
CA GLU A 7 7.77 24.54 15.78
C GLU A 7 7.30 25.92 15.32
N GLU A 8 7.16 26.88 16.24
CA GLU A 8 6.86 28.27 15.93
C GLU A 8 8.01 28.94 15.17
N ALA A 9 9.26 28.71 15.56
CA ALA A 9 10.43 29.22 14.84
C ALA A 9 10.48 28.73 13.39
N ILE A 10 10.18 27.44 13.15
CA ILE A 10 10.07 26.89 11.79
C ILE A 10 8.93 27.57 11.02
N LEU A 11 7.75 27.71 11.63
CA LEU A 11 6.59 28.34 10.99
C LEU A 11 6.85 29.83 10.67
N ASN A 12 7.69 30.50 11.46
CA ASN A 12 8.10 31.89 11.23
C ASN A 12 9.20 32.04 10.18
N GLY A 13 9.72 30.94 9.63
CA GLY A 13 10.74 30.96 8.57
C GLY A 13 12.17 31.00 9.05
N GLU A 14 12.42 30.85 10.35
CA GLU A 14 13.77 30.94 10.94
C GLU A 14 14.67 29.77 10.48
N GLU A 15 14.09 28.65 10.04
CA GLU A 15 14.79 27.49 9.50
C GLU A 15 14.72 27.36 7.96
N GLY A 16 14.35 28.45 7.28
CA GLY A 16 14.32 28.54 5.83
C GLY A 16 12.96 28.21 5.19
N GLU A 17 12.77 28.72 3.97
CA GLU A 17 11.50 28.77 3.25
C GLU A 17 10.86 27.39 3.05
N THR A 18 11.64 26.37 2.68
CA THR A 18 11.10 25.01 2.49
C THR A 18 10.55 24.42 3.78
N ARG A 19 11.24 24.60 4.91
CA ARG A 19 10.75 24.07 6.20
C ARG A 19 9.53 24.84 6.68
N GLN A 20 9.49 26.15 6.45
CA GLN A 20 8.31 26.98 6.70
C GLN A 20 7.09 26.49 5.92
N GLN A 21 7.20 26.38 4.59
CA GLN A 21 6.12 25.93 3.72
C GLN A 21 5.58 24.54 4.14
N LEU A 22 6.48 23.62 4.50
CA LEU A 22 6.09 22.28 4.91
C LEU A 22 5.46 22.27 6.31
N MET A 23 5.92 23.11 7.24
CA MET A 23 5.28 23.30 8.53
C MET A 23 3.88 23.90 8.39
N GLU A 24 3.67 24.86 7.48
CA GLU A 24 2.35 25.40 7.17
C GLU A 24 1.36 24.32 6.71
N ILE A 25 1.80 23.36 5.89
CA ILE A 25 0.99 22.20 5.48
C ILE A 25 0.55 21.41 6.71
N LEU A 26 1.50 21.04 7.60
CA LEU A 26 1.18 20.26 8.79
C LEU A 26 0.27 21.03 9.76
N VAL A 27 0.53 22.31 9.99
CA VAL A 27 -0.32 23.18 10.82
C VAL A 27 -1.72 23.30 10.22
N GLY A 28 -1.83 23.44 8.90
CA GLY A 28 -3.10 23.45 8.19
C GLY A 28 -3.89 22.16 8.38
N VAL A 29 -3.25 21.00 8.18
CA VAL A 29 -3.83 19.67 8.44
C VAL A 29 -4.27 19.56 9.90
N GLY A 30 -3.41 19.94 10.84
CA GLY A 30 -3.72 19.91 12.27
C GLY A 30 -4.93 20.76 12.63
N LYS A 31 -5.05 21.98 12.08
CA LYS A 31 -6.22 22.85 12.29
C LYS A 31 -7.49 22.25 11.70
N VAL A 32 -7.44 21.71 10.48
CA VAL A 32 -8.60 21.10 9.80
C VAL A 32 -9.16 19.92 10.59
N PHE A 33 -8.29 19.08 11.14
CA PHE A 33 -8.69 17.88 11.87
C PHE A 33 -8.73 18.05 13.40
N GLY A 34 -8.57 19.27 13.91
CA GLY A 34 -8.67 19.56 15.34
C GLY A 34 -7.56 18.95 16.20
N ALA A 35 -6.34 18.84 15.67
CA ALA A 35 -5.18 18.40 16.44
C ALA A 35 -4.78 19.45 17.50
N ASP A 36 -4.58 18.99 18.73
CA ASP A 36 -4.11 19.85 19.81
C ASP A 36 -2.60 20.09 19.74
N GLU A 37 -1.82 19.11 19.31
CA GLU A 37 -0.35 19.15 19.28
C GLU A 37 0.21 18.36 18.09
N MET A 38 1.52 18.49 17.84
CA MET A 38 2.27 17.61 16.96
C MET A 38 2.81 16.40 17.74
N VAL A 39 3.09 15.28 17.04
CA VAL A 39 3.76 14.11 17.60
C VAL A 39 4.96 13.72 16.74
N PRO A 40 6.13 13.37 17.34
CA PRO A 40 7.26 12.87 16.58
C PRO A 40 6.91 11.59 15.84
N VAL A 41 7.39 11.46 14.61
CA VAL A 41 7.19 10.25 13.81
C VAL A 41 8.47 9.44 13.72
N ARG A 42 8.34 8.11 13.81
CA ARG A 42 9.45 7.16 13.70
C ARG A 42 9.95 7.05 12.27
N SER A 43 9.03 7.09 11.30
CA SER A 43 9.35 7.05 9.87
C SER A 43 8.22 7.65 9.05
N ALA A 44 8.54 8.00 7.80
CA ALA A 44 7.59 8.45 6.80
C ALA A 44 7.62 7.58 5.53
N GLN A 45 6.50 7.53 4.83
CA GLN A 45 6.42 6.96 3.49
C GLN A 45 5.67 7.94 2.60
N VAL A 46 6.35 8.45 1.60
CA VAL A 46 5.86 9.51 0.72
C VAL A 46 5.27 8.91 -0.55
N SER A 47 4.04 9.32 -0.89
CA SER A 47 3.33 8.95 -2.11
C SER A 47 3.43 10.08 -3.13
N GLY A 48 2.86 9.89 -4.32
CA GLY A 48 3.13 10.80 -5.42
C GLY A 48 4.59 10.69 -5.88
N ALA A 49 5.12 9.46 -5.93
CA ALA A 49 6.46 9.19 -6.45
C ALA A 49 6.44 8.86 -7.96
N SER A 50 5.28 8.49 -8.51
CA SER A 50 5.14 8.23 -9.94
C SER A 50 4.88 9.52 -10.72
N TYR A 51 5.63 9.76 -11.79
CA TYR A 51 5.40 10.90 -12.69
C TYR A 51 3.99 10.87 -13.29
N LYS A 52 3.44 9.67 -13.52
CA LYS A 52 2.04 9.46 -13.93
C LYS A 52 1.05 10.13 -12.96
N THR A 53 1.35 10.15 -11.68
CA THR A 53 0.46 10.67 -10.63
C THR A 53 0.68 12.14 -10.31
N ILE A 54 1.91 12.64 -10.41
CA ILE A 54 2.23 14.02 -9.98
C ILE A 54 2.37 15.01 -11.14
N GLY A 55 2.61 14.51 -12.36
CA GLY A 55 2.81 15.33 -13.55
C GLY A 55 3.95 16.35 -13.43
N GLU A 56 3.97 17.31 -14.35
CA GLU A 56 5.00 18.35 -14.39
C GLU A 56 4.94 19.26 -13.16
N TRP A 57 3.75 19.67 -12.72
CA TRP A 57 3.59 20.57 -11.58
C TRP A 57 4.10 19.99 -10.27
N GLY A 58 3.86 18.69 -10.03
CA GLY A 58 4.42 18.03 -8.86
C GLY A 58 5.95 17.91 -8.93
N LEU A 59 6.50 17.68 -10.13
CA LEU A 59 7.95 17.67 -10.34
C LEU A 59 8.57 19.07 -10.13
N GLU A 60 7.94 20.13 -10.63
CA GLU A 60 8.37 21.51 -10.41
C GLU A 60 8.32 21.90 -8.93
N TRP A 61 7.24 21.53 -8.23
CA TRP A 61 7.13 21.76 -6.79
C TRP A 61 8.28 21.07 -6.05
N LEU A 62 8.55 19.78 -6.33
CA LEU A 62 9.66 19.05 -5.71
C LEU A 62 11.04 19.68 -5.98
N ARG A 63 11.25 20.28 -7.16
CA ARG A 63 12.51 20.97 -7.51
C ARG A 63 12.73 22.26 -6.72
N GLY A 64 11.64 22.92 -6.31
CA GLY A 64 11.69 24.14 -5.50
C GLY A 64 11.98 23.89 -4.02
N LEU A 65 12.00 22.62 -3.57
CA LEU A 65 12.25 22.29 -2.18
C LEU A 65 13.75 22.13 -1.90
N HIS A 66 14.22 22.77 -0.84
CA HIS A 66 15.61 22.82 -0.41
C HIS A 66 15.72 22.50 1.09
N ALA A 67 15.45 21.24 1.44
CA ALA A 67 15.59 20.72 2.81
C ALA A 67 15.99 19.24 2.77
N ARG A 68 16.25 18.63 3.93
CA ARG A 68 16.47 17.18 4.04
C ARG A 68 15.52 16.56 5.06
N ALA A 69 15.13 15.31 4.82
CA ALA A 69 14.34 14.51 5.75
C ALA A 69 15.05 14.41 7.11
N SER A 70 14.31 14.69 8.19
CA SER A 70 14.80 14.57 9.58
C SER A 70 14.60 13.16 10.14
N VAL A 71 13.73 12.36 9.51
CA VAL A 71 13.43 10.97 9.90
C VAL A 71 13.64 10.00 8.73
N PRO A 72 13.84 8.71 8.99
CA PRO A 72 13.76 7.65 7.99
C PRO A 72 12.55 7.81 7.06
N ALA A 73 12.79 8.01 5.76
CA ALA A 73 11.74 8.17 4.76
C ALA A 73 12.00 7.34 3.51
N VAL A 74 10.93 6.80 2.93
CA VAL A 74 10.91 6.04 1.66
C VAL A 74 9.81 6.48 0.74
N LEU A 75 9.83 5.97 -0.49
CA LEU A 75 8.86 6.29 -1.52
C LEU A 75 7.84 5.15 -1.70
N ASN A 76 6.62 5.50 -2.07
CA ASN A 76 5.67 4.56 -2.68
C ASN A 76 6.23 4.09 -4.05
N PRO A 77 5.67 3.04 -4.69
CA PRO A 77 6.11 2.64 -6.02
C PRO A 77 6.03 3.80 -7.02
N VAL A 78 7.07 3.91 -7.83
CA VAL A 78 7.22 4.86 -8.93
C VAL A 78 6.67 4.27 -10.22
N GLY A 79 6.60 5.04 -11.30
CA GLY A 79 5.96 4.62 -12.55
C GLY A 79 6.70 3.55 -13.34
N MET A 80 7.88 3.11 -12.92
CA MET A 80 8.66 2.09 -13.63
C MET A 80 9.70 1.44 -12.72
N ASP A 81 10.17 0.25 -13.10
CA ASP A 81 11.38 -0.31 -12.50
C ASP A 81 12.55 0.63 -12.82
N ARG A 82 13.24 1.17 -11.80
CA ARG A 82 14.28 2.18 -12.00
C ARG A 82 15.47 1.71 -12.83
N ILE A 83 15.68 0.38 -12.92
CA ILE A 83 16.79 -0.24 -13.63
C ILE A 83 16.30 -0.89 -14.93
N ARG A 84 15.18 -1.62 -14.86
CA ARG A 84 14.68 -2.49 -15.96
C ARG A 84 13.48 -1.91 -16.72
N TRP A 85 13.29 -0.58 -16.70
CA TRP A 85 12.14 0.07 -17.34
C TRP A 85 12.03 -0.18 -18.85
N GLU A 86 13.16 -0.36 -19.55
CA GLU A 86 13.16 -0.66 -20.99
C GLU A 86 12.49 -2.02 -21.27
N GLU A 87 12.72 -3.01 -20.42
CA GLU A 87 12.06 -4.33 -20.53
C GLU A 87 10.54 -4.23 -20.34
N MET A 88 10.10 -3.27 -19.54
CA MET A 88 8.69 -2.93 -19.34
C MET A 88 8.09 -2.16 -20.52
N LYS A 89 8.89 -1.83 -21.54
CA LYS A 89 8.52 -1.03 -22.72
C LYS A 89 7.92 0.32 -22.31
N ILE A 90 8.55 0.98 -21.34
CA ILE A 90 8.21 2.35 -20.91
C ILE A 90 8.81 3.33 -21.91
N GLU A 91 8.06 4.37 -22.28
CA GLU A 91 8.54 5.39 -23.22
C GLU A 91 9.74 6.17 -22.64
N PRO A 92 10.81 6.42 -23.42
CA PRO A 92 12.01 7.11 -22.93
C PRO A 92 11.72 8.50 -22.34
N GLU A 93 10.74 9.23 -22.87
CA GLU A 93 10.33 10.53 -22.34
C GLU A 93 9.73 10.42 -20.93
N PHE A 94 8.84 9.44 -20.72
CA PHE A 94 8.29 9.15 -19.39
C PHE A 94 9.41 8.73 -18.43
N ALA A 95 10.32 7.86 -18.89
CA ALA A 95 11.42 7.39 -18.06
C ALA A 95 12.34 8.53 -17.61
N LYS A 96 12.67 9.47 -18.52
CA LYS A 96 13.45 10.66 -18.19
C LYS A 96 12.78 11.48 -17.08
N LYS A 97 11.50 11.79 -17.22
CA LYS A 97 10.73 12.56 -16.23
C LYS A 97 10.62 11.81 -14.90
N GLN A 98 10.37 10.50 -14.93
CA GLN A 98 10.33 9.68 -13.72
C GLN A 98 11.67 9.65 -12.97
N LEU A 99 12.80 9.63 -13.67
CA LEU A 99 14.13 9.73 -13.05
C LEU A 99 14.39 11.14 -12.48
N GLU A 100 13.84 12.20 -13.10
CA GLU A 100 13.88 13.55 -12.54
C GLU A 100 13.13 13.62 -11.20
N VAL A 101 11.94 12.99 -11.10
CA VAL A 101 11.19 12.89 -9.84
C VAL A 101 12.01 12.17 -8.75
N ILE A 102 12.63 11.04 -9.11
CA ILE A 102 13.45 10.26 -8.17
C ILE A 102 14.64 11.09 -7.66
N ARG A 103 15.33 11.80 -8.55
CA ARG A 103 16.45 12.68 -8.16
C ARG A 103 16.02 13.82 -7.24
N SER A 104 14.84 14.42 -7.46
CA SER A 104 14.32 15.45 -6.57
C SER A 104 14.08 14.89 -5.16
N TYR A 105 13.49 13.69 -5.03
CA TYR A 105 13.32 13.07 -3.72
C TYR A 105 14.66 12.65 -3.06
N GLU A 106 15.63 12.18 -3.84
CA GLU A 106 16.98 11.87 -3.34
C GLU A 106 17.67 13.12 -2.76
N ALA A 107 17.54 14.27 -3.43
CA ALA A 107 18.07 15.54 -2.96
C ALA A 107 17.47 15.97 -1.62
N LEU A 108 16.19 15.60 -1.38
CA LEU A 108 15.51 15.78 -0.09
C LEU A 108 15.92 14.76 0.98
N GLY A 109 16.90 13.89 0.70
CA GLY A 109 17.37 12.87 1.64
C GLY A 109 16.43 11.69 1.83
N ILE A 110 15.45 11.50 0.94
CA ILE A 110 14.56 10.34 0.97
C ILE A 110 15.29 9.16 0.36
N ARG A 111 15.21 8.00 1.01
CA ARG A 111 15.82 6.80 0.47
C ARG A 111 15.03 6.25 -0.71
N LEU A 112 15.77 5.77 -1.70
CA LEU A 112 15.21 5.29 -2.96
C LEU A 112 14.76 3.83 -2.88
N GLU A 113 14.05 3.47 -1.81
CA GLU A 113 13.28 2.25 -1.76
C GLU A 113 11.83 2.57 -2.15
N CYS A 114 11.44 2.23 -3.38
CA CYS A 114 10.12 2.56 -3.90
C CYS A 114 9.17 1.37 -3.69
N THR A 115 8.42 1.35 -2.58
CA THR A 115 7.56 0.22 -2.25
C THR A 115 6.31 0.60 -1.48
N CYS A 116 5.23 -0.13 -1.75
CA CYS A 116 3.99 -0.02 -0.98
C CYS A 116 4.02 -0.88 0.30
N THR A 117 5.09 -1.63 0.54
CA THR A 117 5.28 -2.51 1.70
C THR A 117 6.51 -2.10 2.52
N PRO A 118 6.55 -0.86 3.05
CA PRO A 118 7.72 -0.33 3.77
C PRO A 118 7.98 -1.08 5.08
N TYR A 119 6.99 -1.77 5.62
CA TYR A 119 7.07 -2.66 6.78
C TYR A 119 7.91 -3.94 6.55
N TYR A 120 8.44 -4.15 5.34
CA TYR A 120 9.48 -5.15 5.09
C TYR A 120 10.90 -4.56 5.14
N LEU A 121 11.03 -3.23 5.16
CA LEU A 121 12.30 -2.51 5.18
C LEU A 121 12.66 -2.01 6.59
N TYR A 122 11.66 -1.57 7.34
CA TYR A 122 11.83 -1.01 8.67
C TYR A 122 11.26 -1.90 9.76
N ILE A 123 11.96 -1.89 10.89
CA ILE A 123 11.38 -2.33 12.15
C ILE A 123 10.43 -1.21 12.59
N THR A 124 9.15 -1.51 12.56
CA THR A 124 8.06 -0.67 13.06
C THR A 124 7.43 -1.42 14.23
N GLU A 125 7.26 -0.73 15.35
CA GLU A 125 6.82 -1.33 16.60
C GLU A 125 5.38 -0.92 16.95
N TYR A 126 4.77 -1.68 17.86
CA TYR A 126 3.45 -1.36 18.39
C TYR A 126 3.49 0.01 19.07
N GLY A 127 2.55 0.89 18.71
CA GLY A 127 2.43 2.24 19.27
C GLY A 127 3.31 3.31 18.61
N ASP A 128 4.22 2.94 17.69
CA ASP A 128 4.99 3.92 16.92
C ASP A 128 4.07 4.89 16.18
N HIS A 129 4.38 6.18 16.21
CA HIS A 129 3.74 7.17 15.37
C HIS A 129 4.46 7.24 14.02
N LEU A 130 3.72 7.19 12.92
CA LEU A 130 4.26 7.21 11.55
C LEU A 130 3.55 8.26 10.71
N ALA A 131 4.15 8.64 9.59
CA ALA A 131 3.52 9.46 8.55
C ALA A 131 3.56 8.71 7.21
N TRP A 132 2.70 7.69 7.06
CA TRP A 132 2.65 6.87 5.86
C TRP A 132 1.46 7.24 4.98
N SER A 133 1.70 7.35 3.68
CA SER A 133 0.68 7.81 2.72
C SER A 133 0.14 6.71 1.81
N GLU A 134 0.80 5.55 1.72
CA GLU A 134 0.24 4.41 0.99
C GLU A 134 -0.90 3.77 1.78
N SER A 135 -2.11 3.86 1.25
CA SER A 135 -3.34 3.34 1.87
C SER A 135 -3.25 1.91 2.42
N SER A 136 -2.61 1.00 1.67
CA SER A 136 -2.42 -0.39 2.11
C SER A 136 -1.38 -0.53 3.22
N ALA A 137 -0.33 0.31 3.22
CA ALA A 137 0.67 0.34 4.27
C ALA A 137 0.11 0.94 5.55
N VAL A 138 -0.74 1.97 5.45
CA VAL A 138 -1.48 2.57 6.57
C VAL A 138 -2.36 1.52 7.25
N SER A 139 -3.18 0.81 6.47
CA SER A 139 -4.05 -0.25 6.99
C SER A 139 -3.26 -1.36 7.69
N TYR A 140 -2.13 -1.77 7.10
CA TYR A 140 -1.24 -2.77 7.68
C TYR A 140 -0.55 -2.28 8.97
N ALA A 141 -0.03 -1.05 8.98
CA ALA A 141 0.63 -0.44 10.13
C ALA A 141 -0.32 -0.36 11.32
N ASN A 142 -1.53 0.15 11.11
CA ASN A 142 -2.51 0.28 12.18
C ASN A 142 -3.01 -1.08 12.67
N SER A 143 -3.35 -2.00 11.76
CA SER A 143 -4.08 -3.22 12.12
C SER A 143 -3.18 -4.39 12.48
N VAL A 144 -2.08 -4.58 11.73
CA VAL A 144 -1.22 -5.77 11.86
C VAL A 144 -0.05 -5.51 12.80
N ILE A 145 0.52 -4.31 12.75
CA ILE A 145 1.63 -3.92 13.62
C ILE A 145 1.11 -3.29 14.93
N GLY A 146 0.00 -2.54 14.86
CA GLY A 146 -0.48 -1.72 15.97
C GLY A 146 0.26 -0.39 16.10
N ALA A 147 0.92 0.05 15.03
CA ALA A 147 1.44 1.41 14.91
C ALA A 147 0.28 2.42 14.70
N ARG A 148 0.62 3.70 14.67
CA ARG A 148 -0.33 4.81 14.65
C ARG A 148 -0.01 5.75 13.50
N THR A 149 -0.87 5.74 12.49
CA THR A 149 -0.77 6.64 11.34
C THR A 149 -2.15 6.95 10.78
N ASN A 150 -2.36 8.19 10.40
CA ASN A 150 -3.49 8.54 9.55
C ASN A 150 -3.20 8.16 8.09
N ARG A 151 -4.20 8.33 7.24
CA ARG A 151 -4.04 8.24 5.79
C ARG A 151 -3.46 9.55 5.27
N GLU A 152 -2.14 9.68 5.37
CA GLU A 152 -1.43 10.90 4.97
C GLU A 152 -1.53 11.15 3.47
N GLY A 153 -1.58 12.42 3.08
CA GLY A 153 -1.37 12.83 1.69
C GLY A 153 0.12 12.74 1.31
N GLY A 154 0.42 12.73 0.01
CA GLY A 154 1.81 12.80 -0.47
C GLY A 154 2.56 14.01 0.10
N PRO A 155 2.02 15.25 -0.05
CA PRO A 155 2.65 16.44 0.51
C PRO A 155 2.76 16.45 2.05
N SER A 156 1.74 15.97 2.78
CA SER A 156 1.79 15.95 4.26
C SER A 156 2.79 14.91 4.79
N ALA A 157 2.89 13.73 4.15
CA ALA A 157 3.91 12.73 4.50
C ALA A 157 5.33 13.24 4.20
N LEU A 158 5.53 13.98 3.10
CA LEU A 158 6.81 14.63 2.81
C LEU A 158 7.15 15.71 3.85
N ALA A 159 6.16 16.53 4.19
CA ALA A 159 6.32 17.54 5.23
C ALA A 159 6.69 16.89 6.57
N ALA A 160 6.00 15.83 6.97
CA ALA A 160 6.30 15.08 8.19
C ALA A 160 7.69 14.42 8.15
N ALA A 161 8.15 13.96 6.97
CA ALA A 161 9.51 13.44 6.81
C ALA A 161 10.58 14.51 7.07
N ILE A 162 10.37 15.73 6.58
CA ILE A 162 11.31 16.85 6.70
C ILE A 162 11.25 17.49 8.08
N ILE A 163 10.06 17.69 8.64
CA ILE A 163 9.87 18.27 9.97
C ILE A 163 10.17 17.25 11.09
N GLY A 164 9.95 15.97 10.84
CA GLY A 164 10.12 14.89 11.82
C GLY A 164 8.93 14.70 12.77
N LYS A 165 7.82 15.40 12.52
CA LYS A 165 6.58 15.33 13.30
C LYS A 165 5.36 15.36 12.38
N THR A 166 4.21 14.90 12.89
CA THR A 166 2.90 15.02 12.23
C THR A 166 1.86 15.52 13.24
N PRO A 167 0.76 16.19 12.84
CA PRO A 167 -0.31 16.54 13.77
C PRO A 167 -0.92 15.30 14.44
N LYS A 168 -1.13 15.36 15.75
CA LYS A 168 -1.67 14.26 16.54
C LYS A 168 -3.19 14.30 16.57
N TYR A 169 -3.81 13.64 15.59
CA TYR A 169 -5.27 13.50 15.48
C TYR A 169 -5.65 12.11 14.95
N GLY A 170 -6.94 11.84 14.88
CA GLY A 170 -7.46 10.64 14.22
C GLY A 170 -6.87 9.37 14.84
N LEU A 171 -6.29 8.51 14.01
CA LEU A 171 -5.74 7.21 14.41
C LEU A 171 -4.43 7.30 15.19
N HIS A 172 -3.89 8.50 15.43
CA HIS A 172 -2.85 8.72 16.43
C HIS A 172 -3.38 8.68 17.87
N LEU A 173 -4.70 8.83 18.06
CA LEU A 173 -5.37 8.82 19.35
C LEU A 173 -5.99 7.45 19.59
N VAL A 174 -5.79 6.88 20.79
CA VAL A 174 -6.22 5.51 21.12
C VAL A 174 -7.74 5.40 21.13
N GLU A 175 -8.41 6.42 21.67
CA GLU A 175 -9.86 6.55 21.76
C GLU A 175 -10.57 6.51 20.40
N ASN A 176 -9.89 6.93 19.32
CA ASN A 176 -10.44 6.95 17.96
C ASN A 176 -10.28 5.63 17.21
N ARG A 177 -9.73 4.59 17.85
CA ARG A 177 -9.38 3.31 17.21
C ARG A 177 -10.36 2.18 17.53
N ASN A 178 -11.43 2.49 18.27
CA ASN A 178 -12.48 1.56 18.61
C ASN A 178 -13.23 1.08 17.34
N PRO A 179 -13.59 -0.22 17.26
CA PRO A 179 -14.41 -0.71 16.16
C PRO A 179 -15.79 -0.08 16.16
N GLN A 180 -16.35 0.11 14.97
CA GLN A 180 -17.61 0.82 14.74
C GLN A 180 -18.68 -0.08 14.11
N LEU A 181 -18.28 -1.24 13.60
CA LEU A 181 -19.17 -2.27 13.05
C LEU A 181 -18.50 -3.64 13.18
N HIS A 182 -19.29 -4.70 13.08
CA HIS A 182 -18.83 -6.08 13.17
C HIS A 182 -19.10 -6.79 11.85
N ILE A 183 -18.06 -7.39 11.25
CA ILE A 183 -18.17 -8.26 10.09
C ILE A 183 -17.93 -9.69 10.54
N ARG A 184 -19.01 -10.48 10.55
CA ARG A 184 -18.97 -11.91 10.84
C ARG A 184 -18.84 -12.68 9.54
N VAL A 185 -17.72 -13.35 9.37
CA VAL A 185 -17.49 -14.23 8.23
C VAL A 185 -17.96 -15.64 8.58
N LEU A 186 -18.72 -16.27 7.68
CA LEU A 186 -19.20 -17.64 7.82
C LEU A 186 -18.50 -18.55 6.80
N ASP A 187 -18.25 -19.78 7.23
CA ASP A 187 -17.75 -20.88 6.41
C ASP A 187 -16.43 -20.56 5.69
N GLU A 188 -15.48 -19.93 6.40
CA GLU A 188 -14.11 -19.71 5.89
C GLU A 188 -13.56 -21.01 5.28
N PRO A 189 -13.08 -21.00 4.02
CA PRO A 189 -12.57 -22.20 3.37
C PRO A 189 -11.38 -22.81 4.12
N ASP A 190 -11.15 -24.10 3.93
CA ASP A 190 -9.92 -24.73 4.43
C ASP A 190 -8.69 -24.17 3.71
N ASN A 191 -7.74 -23.63 4.48
CA ASN A 191 -6.48 -23.03 3.98
C ASN A 191 -6.68 -21.98 2.87
N PRO A 192 -7.43 -20.89 3.12
CA PRO A 192 -7.71 -19.89 2.10
C PRO A 192 -6.41 -19.14 1.75
N ASP A 193 -6.12 -18.91 0.47
CA ASP A 193 -4.91 -18.17 0.10
C ASP A 193 -5.09 -16.65 0.35
N ALA A 194 -4.01 -15.87 0.18
CA ALA A 194 -4.05 -14.43 0.39
C ALA A 194 -5.02 -13.68 -0.56
N SER A 195 -5.31 -14.25 -1.74
CA SER A 195 -6.22 -13.66 -2.71
C SER A 195 -7.69 -13.77 -2.26
N TRP A 196 -8.05 -14.84 -1.56
CA TRP A 196 -9.37 -14.99 -0.91
C TRP A 196 -9.61 -13.88 0.11
N TYR A 197 -8.62 -13.57 0.95
CA TYR A 197 -8.70 -12.43 1.87
C TYR A 197 -8.72 -11.08 1.16
N GLY A 198 -8.02 -10.95 0.02
CA GLY A 198 -8.14 -9.78 -0.84
C GLY A 198 -9.56 -9.57 -1.39
N ALA A 199 -10.21 -10.66 -1.83
CA ALA A 199 -11.60 -10.64 -2.29
C ALA A 199 -12.59 -10.34 -1.14
N LEU A 200 -12.38 -10.95 0.04
CA LEU A 200 -13.14 -10.62 1.26
C LEU A 200 -13.00 -9.14 1.59
N GLY A 201 -11.78 -8.60 1.58
CA GLY A 201 -11.52 -7.18 1.84
C GLY A 201 -12.15 -6.25 0.81
N PHE A 202 -12.28 -6.68 -0.44
CA PHE A 202 -12.98 -5.93 -1.47
C PHE A 202 -14.48 -5.79 -1.18
N LEU A 203 -15.13 -6.85 -0.68
CA LEU A 203 -16.53 -6.79 -0.25
C LEU A 203 -16.68 -5.99 1.05
N ALA A 204 -15.86 -6.32 2.05
CA ALA A 204 -15.90 -5.72 3.37
C ALA A 204 -15.62 -4.21 3.34
N GLY A 205 -14.74 -3.74 2.44
CA GLY A 205 -14.48 -2.31 2.31
C GLY A 205 -15.68 -1.54 1.77
N LYS A 206 -16.45 -2.11 0.84
CA LYS A 206 -17.71 -1.50 0.36
C LYS A 206 -18.76 -1.37 1.47
N ILE A 207 -18.80 -2.33 2.39
CA ILE A 207 -19.71 -2.31 3.55
C ILE A 207 -19.21 -1.31 4.60
N SER A 208 -17.91 -1.32 4.87
CA SER A 208 -17.33 -0.53 5.95
C SER A 208 -17.34 0.96 5.64
N GLY A 209 -17.11 1.34 4.38
CA GLY A 209 -16.72 2.71 4.07
C GLY A 209 -15.48 3.07 4.89
N ASN A 210 -15.46 4.27 5.46
CA ASN A 210 -14.35 4.75 6.30
C ASN A 210 -14.44 4.32 7.78
N ARG A 211 -15.40 3.46 8.15
CA ARG A 211 -15.57 2.94 9.51
C ARG A 211 -14.51 1.86 9.81
N ILE A 212 -14.25 1.62 11.09
CA ILE A 212 -13.30 0.59 11.57
C ILE A 212 -14.06 -0.73 11.81
N PRO A 213 -13.89 -1.77 10.96
CA PRO A 213 -14.53 -3.06 11.18
C PRO A 213 -13.79 -3.92 12.20
N LEU A 214 -14.56 -4.62 13.05
CA LEU A 214 -14.11 -5.79 13.81
C LEU A 214 -14.52 -7.05 13.05
N PHE A 215 -13.57 -7.94 12.76
CA PHE A 215 -13.84 -9.23 12.11
C PHE A 215 -13.88 -10.37 13.11
N SER A 216 -14.78 -11.33 12.85
CA SER A 216 -14.82 -12.64 13.51
C SER A 216 -15.06 -13.75 12.49
N GLY A 217 -14.72 -14.99 12.82
CA GLY A 217 -14.96 -16.14 11.95
C GLY A 217 -13.90 -16.35 10.86
N ILE A 218 -12.77 -15.64 10.96
CA ILE A 218 -11.59 -15.81 10.10
C ILE A 218 -10.34 -16.01 10.94
N ARG A 219 -9.32 -16.69 10.37
CA ARG A 219 -8.01 -16.86 11.01
C ARG A 219 -6.82 -16.49 10.11
N PRO A 220 -6.68 -15.21 9.74
CA PRO A 220 -5.62 -14.79 8.83
C PRO A 220 -4.23 -14.78 9.47
N GLY A 221 -3.24 -15.25 8.70
CA GLY A 221 -1.83 -14.95 8.84
C GLY A 221 -1.44 -13.61 8.20
N ARG A 222 -0.13 -13.36 8.14
CA ARG A 222 0.44 -12.05 7.80
C ARG A 222 0.05 -11.54 6.40
N ASP A 223 0.22 -12.37 5.36
CA ASP A 223 -0.12 -11.98 3.99
C ASP A 223 -1.61 -11.90 3.72
N GLN A 224 -2.41 -12.70 4.44
CA GLN A 224 -3.86 -12.65 4.40
C GLN A 224 -4.37 -11.33 5.00
N LEU A 225 -3.85 -10.93 6.18
CA LEU A 225 -4.11 -9.60 6.77
C LEU A 225 -3.68 -8.47 5.83
N LYS A 226 -2.51 -8.59 5.20
CA LYS A 226 -2.02 -7.61 4.22
C LYS A 226 -3.01 -7.41 3.06
N ASN A 227 -3.46 -8.49 2.45
CA ASN A 227 -4.36 -8.43 1.31
C ASN A 227 -5.78 -7.98 1.71
N LEU A 228 -6.28 -8.42 2.88
CA LEU A 228 -7.54 -7.97 3.47
C LEU A 228 -7.56 -6.44 3.66
N GLY A 229 -6.55 -5.92 4.37
CA GLY A 229 -6.43 -4.48 4.66
C GLY A 229 -6.24 -3.65 3.40
N ALA A 230 -5.42 -4.12 2.46
CA ALA A 230 -5.18 -3.42 1.19
C ALA A 230 -6.45 -3.26 0.35
N ALA A 231 -7.26 -4.31 0.24
CA ALA A 231 -8.50 -4.26 -0.52
C ALA A 231 -9.57 -3.36 0.14
N MET A 232 -9.68 -3.40 1.47
CA MET A 232 -10.58 -2.48 2.20
C MET A 232 -10.13 -1.03 2.11
N ALA A 233 -8.83 -0.77 2.14
CA ALA A 233 -8.29 0.58 1.98
C ALA A 233 -8.57 1.16 0.59
N ALA A 234 -8.66 0.30 -0.43
CA ALA A 234 -8.98 0.67 -1.81
C ALA A 234 -10.48 0.93 -2.03
N THR A 235 -11.34 0.07 -1.48
CA THR A 235 -12.80 0.10 -1.74
C THR A 235 -13.60 0.91 -0.71
N GLY A 236 -13.12 1.01 0.53
CA GLY A 236 -13.78 1.73 1.63
C GLY A 236 -12.99 2.88 2.23
N ALA A 237 -11.70 3.03 1.90
CA ALA A 237 -10.79 3.91 2.63
C ALA A 237 -10.57 3.52 4.11
N VAL A 238 -10.77 2.23 4.44
CA VAL A 238 -10.49 1.67 5.77
C VAL A 238 -8.99 1.76 6.08
N ALA A 239 -8.64 2.58 7.07
CA ALA A 239 -7.26 2.81 7.52
C ALA A 239 -6.85 1.98 8.74
N LEU A 240 -7.81 1.36 9.43
CA LEU A 240 -7.63 0.45 10.56
C LEU A 240 -8.78 -0.56 10.56
N TYR A 241 -8.47 -1.81 10.86
CA TYR A 241 -9.43 -2.86 11.13
C TYR A 241 -8.92 -3.76 12.26
N HIS A 242 -9.82 -4.53 12.85
CA HIS A 242 -9.51 -5.47 13.92
C HIS A 242 -9.93 -6.87 13.52
N VAL A 243 -9.16 -7.89 13.92
CA VAL A 243 -9.56 -9.30 13.81
C VAL A 243 -9.50 -9.90 15.21
N GLN A 244 -10.65 -10.37 15.71
CA GLN A 244 -10.77 -10.87 17.08
C GLN A 244 -9.71 -11.92 17.40
N GLY A 245 -8.98 -11.70 18.50
CA GLY A 245 -7.93 -12.61 18.97
C GLY A 245 -6.65 -12.63 18.12
N ILE A 246 -6.56 -11.84 17.04
CA ILE A 246 -5.44 -11.87 16.09
C ILE A 246 -4.70 -10.54 16.04
N THR A 247 -5.37 -9.44 15.68
CA THR A 247 -4.71 -8.13 15.59
C THR A 247 -4.27 -7.64 16.98
N PRO A 248 -3.14 -6.93 17.12
CA PRO A 248 -2.57 -6.59 18.42
C PRO A 248 -3.56 -5.88 19.35
N GLU A 249 -4.26 -4.86 18.86
CA GLU A 249 -5.24 -4.11 19.66
C GLU A 249 -6.47 -4.94 20.03
N ALA A 250 -6.95 -5.81 19.13
CA ALA A 250 -8.05 -6.71 19.45
C ALA A 250 -7.67 -7.73 20.54
N ARG A 251 -6.39 -8.10 20.65
CA ARG A 251 -5.87 -8.95 21.72
C ARG A 251 -5.69 -8.20 23.05
N VAL A 252 -5.24 -6.95 22.98
CA VAL A 252 -4.97 -6.12 24.17
C VAL A 252 -6.27 -5.59 24.79
N PHE A 253 -7.15 -5.00 23.98
CA PHE A 253 -8.39 -4.38 24.45
C PHE A 253 -9.58 -5.34 24.50
N ASN A 254 -9.48 -6.50 23.84
CA ASN A 254 -10.53 -7.52 23.78
C ASN A 254 -11.90 -6.92 23.40
N TYR A 255 -11.96 -6.26 22.25
CA TYR A 255 -13.17 -5.57 21.78
C TYR A 255 -14.36 -6.53 21.69
N ALA A 256 -15.48 -6.15 22.33
CA ALA A 256 -16.73 -6.86 22.22
C ALA A 256 -17.42 -6.53 20.89
N SER A 257 -18.04 -7.53 20.26
CA SER A 257 -18.93 -7.31 19.11
C SER A 257 -20.34 -6.86 19.54
N ALA A 258 -20.71 -7.08 20.81
CA ALA A 258 -22.01 -6.71 21.33
C ALA A 258 -22.25 -5.19 21.22
N GLY A 259 -23.35 -4.80 20.58
CA GLY A 259 -23.72 -3.40 20.36
C GLY A 259 -23.18 -2.78 19.08
N LEU A 260 -22.34 -3.48 18.31
CA LEU A 260 -21.96 -3.08 16.96
C LEU A 260 -23.01 -3.53 15.95
N GLU A 261 -23.19 -2.73 14.89
CA GLU A 261 -23.97 -3.16 13.71
C GLU A 261 -23.28 -4.37 13.07
N GLU A 262 -23.97 -5.51 13.00
CA GLU A 262 -23.43 -6.76 12.46
C GLU A 262 -23.76 -6.90 10.97
N PHE A 263 -22.74 -7.22 10.17
CA PHE A 263 -22.85 -7.64 8.79
C PHE A 263 -22.29 -9.04 8.64
N VAL A 264 -22.98 -9.89 7.87
CA VAL A 264 -22.54 -11.25 7.59
C VAL A 264 -21.99 -11.32 6.16
N ILE A 265 -20.83 -11.94 6.00
CA ILE A 265 -20.29 -12.32 4.69
C ILE A 265 -20.08 -13.82 4.68
N GLU A 266 -20.76 -14.54 3.79
CA GLU A 266 -20.53 -15.96 3.60
C GLU A 266 -19.38 -16.20 2.61
N ALA A 267 -18.59 -17.26 2.79
CA ALA A 267 -17.49 -17.57 1.88
C ALA A 267 -17.91 -17.71 0.41
N LYS A 268 -19.13 -18.22 0.15
CA LYS A 268 -19.71 -18.30 -1.20
C LYS A 268 -19.87 -16.93 -1.87
N GLU A 269 -20.00 -15.85 -1.11
CA GLU A 269 -20.09 -14.49 -1.64
C GLU A 269 -18.72 -13.97 -2.08
N VAL A 270 -17.67 -14.33 -1.32
CA VAL A 270 -16.27 -14.07 -1.70
C VAL A 270 -15.93 -14.84 -2.97
N GLU A 271 -16.31 -16.12 -3.04
CA GLU A 271 -16.01 -17.01 -4.16
C GLU A 271 -16.63 -16.54 -5.48
N LYS A 272 -17.82 -15.93 -5.44
CA LYS A 272 -18.49 -15.36 -6.62
C LYS A 272 -17.69 -14.24 -7.30
N LEU A 273 -16.72 -13.63 -6.62
CA LEU A 273 -15.85 -12.64 -7.24
C LEU A 273 -14.80 -13.27 -8.16
N PHE A 274 -14.45 -14.54 -7.95
CA PHE A 274 -13.48 -15.22 -8.80
C PHE A 274 -14.13 -15.66 -10.10
N ILE A 275 -13.74 -14.99 -11.19
CA ILE A 275 -14.31 -15.24 -12.50
C ILE A 275 -13.26 -15.92 -13.37
N ASN A 276 -13.64 -17.03 -14.00
CA ASN A 276 -12.83 -17.72 -14.99
C ASN A 276 -13.01 -17.06 -16.36
N GLU A 277 -12.30 -15.96 -16.57
CA GLU A 277 -12.19 -15.29 -17.87
C GLU A 277 -10.74 -15.29 -18.36
N ILE A 278 -10.57 -15.29 -19.68
CA ILE A 278 -9.25 -15.25 -20.31
C ILE A 278 -8.77 -13.78 -20.34
N PRO A 279 -7.63 -13.44 -19.69
CA PRO A 279 -7.08 -12.10 -19.71
C PRO A 279 -6.05 -11.90 -20.83
N ASP A 280 -5.71 -10.65 -21.13
CA ASP A 280 -4.60 -10.29 -22.02
C ASP A 280 -3.24 -10.37 -21.30
N ALA A 281 -3.25 -10.11 -19.99
CA ALA A 281 -2.08 -10.16 -19.12
C ALA A 281 -2.48 -10.52 -17.68
N VAL A 282 -1.52 -11.03 -16.92
CA VAL A 282 -1.66 -11.33 -15.49
C VAL A 282 -0.70 -10.43 -14.71
N ALA A 283 -1.19 -9.80 -13.63
CA ALA A 283 -0.39 -8.95 -12.76
C ALA A 283 -0.62 -9.29 -11.28
N ILE A 284 0.47 -9.61 -10.59
CA ILE A 284 0.47 -10.03 -9.17
C ILE A 284 1.39 -9.09 -8.38
N GLY A 285 1.01 -8.74 -7.15
CA GLY A 285 1.82 -7.89 -6.26
C GLY A 285 1.28 -6.48 -6.05
N CYS A 286 -0.02 -6.34 -5.75
CA CYS A 286 -0.61 -5.08 -5.27
C CYS A 286 -1.41 -5.32 -3.99
N PRO A 287 -0.81 -5.33 -2.79
CA PRO A 287 0.53 -4.84 -2.46
C PRO A 287 1.67 -5.74 -2.96
N HIS A 288 2.89 -5.17 -3.03
CA HIS A 288 4.11 -5.90 -3.44
C HIS A 288 4.23 -7.24 -2.71
N CYS A 289 4.65 -8.27 -3.46
CA CYS A 289 4.74 -9.62 -2.92
C CYS A 289 5.68 -9.70 -1.72
N SER A 290 5.27 -10.46 -0.71
CA SER A 290 6.13 -10.90 0.38
C SER A 290 7.16 -11.92 -0.10
N PRO A 291 8.18 -12.23 0.72
CA PRO A 291 9.04 -13.38 0.48
C PRO A 291 8.27 -14.69 0.26
N GLU A 292 7.29 -14.98 1.13
CA GLU A 292 6.51 -16.22 1.12
C GLU A 292 5.60 -16.31 -0.12
N GLU A 293 5.06 -15.18 -0.58
CA GLU A 293 4.28 -15.14 -1.84
C GLU A 293 5.18 -15.40 -3.05
N LEU A 294 6.43 -14.90 -3.07
CA LEU A 294 7.37 -15.21 -4.15
C LEU A 294 7.75 -16.70 -4.17
N ASP A 295 7.97 -17.32 -3.00
CA ASP A 295 8.24 -18.75 -2.91
C ASP A 295 7.04 -19.59 -3.41
N TYR A 296 5.83 -19.19 -3.02
CA TYR A 296 4.60 -19.85 -3.46
C TYR A 296 4.40 -19.74 -4.98
N ILE A 297 4.60 -18.54 -5.55
CA ILE A 297 4.50 -18.32 -6.99
C ILE A 297 5.57 -19.11 -7.75
N ALA A 298 6.80 -19.18 -7.23
CA ALA A 298 7.87 -19.97 -7.82
C ALA A 298 7.51 -21.47 -7.87
N GLY A 299 6.90 -22.01 -6.81
CA GLY A 299 6.41 -23.38 -6.78
C GLY A 299 5.29 -23.65 -7.78
N LEU A 300 4.33 -22.72 -7.93
CA LEU A 300 3.25 -22.85 -8.91
C LEU A 300 3.73 -22.80 -10.37
N LEU A 301 4.85 -22.14 -10.63
CA LEU A 301 5.45 -22.04 -11.97
C LEU A 301 6.38 -23.20 -12.32
N GLU A 302 6.62 -24.15 -11.39
CA GLU A 302 7.47 -25.30 -11.64
C GLU A 302 6.93 -26.16 -12.80
N GLY A 303 7.75 -26.37 -13.83
CA GLY A 303 7.38 -27.14 -15.02
C GLY A 303 6.43 -26.40 -15.99
N CYS A 304 6.03 -25.16 -15.71
CA CYS A 304 5.28 -24.32 -16.63
C CYS A 304 6.19 -23.38 -17.44
N MET A 305 5.84 -23.18 -18.71
CA MET A 305 6.31 -22.05 -19.52
C MET A 305 5.17 -21.08 -19.78
N VAL A 306 5.33 -19.86 -19.32
CA VAL A 306 4.39 -18.75 -19.47
C VAL A 306 4.12 -18.47 -20.95
N LYS A 307 2.84 -18.39 -21.33
CA LYS A 307 2.35 -18.12 -22.69
C LYS A 307 1.70 -16.75 -22.82
N ARG A 308 1.17 -16.20 -21.73
CA ARG A 308 0.64 -14.83 -21.65
C ARG A 308 1.51 -13.96 -20.74
N PRO A 309 1.63 -12.64 -20.98
CA PRO A 309 2.40 -11.77 -20.10
C PRO A 309 2.03 -11.93 -18.62
N LEU A 310 3.01 -12.33 -17.80
CA LEU A 310 2.87 -12.47 -16.35
C LEU A 310 3.86 -11.53 -15.66
N TYR A 311 3.31 -10.52 -14.98
CA TYR A 311 4.05 -9.51 -14.23
C TYR A 311 3.90 -9.77 -12.73
N ILE A 312 5.02 -9.84 -12.02
CA ILE A 312 5.06 -9.99 -10.57
C ILE A 312 5.82 -8.79 -10.00
N PHE A 313 5.23 -8.12 -9.00
CA PHE A 313 5.79 -6.90 -8.42
C PHE A 313 6.15 -7.13 -6.96
N SER A 314 7.38 -6.81 -6.58
CA SER A 314 7.84 -6.88 -5.18
C SER A 314 8.80 -5.71 -4.86
N SER A 315 9.15 -5.53 -3.59
CA SER A 315 10.17 -4.52 -3.22
C SER A 315 11.55 -4.98 -3.69
N ARG A 316 12.43 -4.02 -4.03
CA ARG A 316 13.81 -4.34 -4.47
C ARG A 316 14.55 -5.20 -3.45
N ASP A 317 14.39 -4.86 -2.17
CA ASP A 317 14.96 -5.61 -1.05
C ASP A 317 14.45 -7.07 -1.01
N VAL A 318 13.14 -7.28 -1.11
CA VAL A 318 12.56 -8.62 -1.09
C VAL A 318 13.01 -9.43 -2.31
N ILE A 319 13.06 -8.84 -3.51
CA ILE A 319 13.57 -9.49 -4.72
C ILE A 319 15.02 -9.94 -4.52
N ASN A 320 15.87 -9.08 -3.96
CA ASN A 320 17.28 -9.41 -3.72
C ASN A 320 17.43 -10.54 -2.70
N ARG A 321 16.66 -10.51 -1.61
CA ARG A 321 16.66 -11.56 -0.58
C ARG A 321 16.08 -12.89 -1.08
N GLN A 322 15.18 -12.85 -2.06
CA GLN A 322 14.54 -14.01 -2.68
C GLN A 322 15.05 -14.31 -4.10
N SER A 323 16.34 -14.07 -4.34
CA SER A 323 16.95 -14.20 -5.67
C SER A 323 16.75 -15.57 -6.32
N ASP A 324 16.71 -16.66 -5.55
CA ASP A 324 16.49 -18.01 -6.08
C ASP A 324 15.04 -18.23 -6.53
N SER A 325 14.06 -17.80 -5.74
CA SER A 325 12.64 -17.85 -6.13
C SER A 325 12.37 -16.94 -7.33
N VAL A 326 12.94 -15.74 -7.35
CA VAL A 326 12.88 -14.82 -8.50
C VAL A 326 13.47 -15.47 -9.75
N ARG A 327 14.63 -16.14 -9.65
CA ARG A 327 15.25 -16.84 -10.78
C ARG A 327 14.33 -17.94 -11.33
N LYS A 328 13.73 -18.75 -10.47
CA LYS A 328 12.77 -19.81 -10.88
C LYS A 328 11.55 -19.21 -11.57
N ILE A 329 11.02 -18.12 -11.03
CA ILE A 329 9.91 -17.37 -11.64
C ILE A 329 10.31 -16.90 -13.04
N GLU A 330 11.45 -16.24 -13.20
CA GLU A 330 11.86 -15.70 -14.51
C GLU A 330 12.23 -16.78 -15.53
N GLN A 331 12.68 -17.97 -15.08
CA GLN A 331 12.91 -19.13 -15.97
C GLN A 331 11.63 -19.62 -16.66
N SER A 332 10.47 -19.45 -16.03
CA SER A 332 9.18 -19.78 -16.65
C SER A 332 8.80 -18.82 -17.79
N GLY A 333 9.47 -17.65 -17.91
CA GLY A 333 9.11 -16.57 -18.82
C GLY A 333 8.30 -15.44 -18.18
N ALA A 334 7.90 -15.58 -16.91
CA ALA A 334 7.35 -14.48 -16.11
C ALA A 334 8.40 -13.37 -15.88
N ARG A 335 7.96 -12.17 -15.51
CA ARG A 335 8.84 -11.05 -15.18
C ARG A 335 8.60 -10.53 -13.78
N VAL A 336 9.67 -10.41 -12.99
CA VAL A 336 9.64 -9.81 -11.66
C VAL A 336 10.23 -8.41 -11.72
N TYR A 337 9.42 -7.40 -11.40
CA TYR A 337 9.83 -6.00 -11.38
C TYR A 337 9.78 -5.44 -9.96
N ALA A 338 10.70 -4.52 -9.66
CA ALA A 338 10.70 -3.77 -8.43
C ALA A 338 10.45 -2.29 -8.67
N ASP A 339 10.38 -1.55 -7.57
CA ASP A 339 10.20 -0.10 -7.50
C ASP A 339 8.88 0.44 -8.06
N THR A 340 8.11 -0.39 -8.76
CA THR A 340 6.88 -0.03 -9.44
C THR A 340 5.81 -1.08 -9.22
N CYS A 341 4.56 -0.76 -9.57
CA CYS A 341 3.49 -1.72 -9.61
C CYS A 341 2.47 -1.38 -10.71
N MET A 342 1.62 -2.35 -11.05
CA MET A 342 0.64 -2.30 -12.14
C MET A 342 -0.23 -1.04 -12.16
N VAL A 343 -0.57 -0.45 -11.01
CA VAL A 343 -1.49 0.70 -10.94
C VAL A 343 -0.80 2.03 -11.20
N VAL A 344 0.48 2.16 -10.87
CA VAL A 344 1.23 3.43 -11.00
C VAL A 344 2.11 3.50 -12.24
N SER A 345 2.27 2.38 -12.95
CA SER A 345 3.06 2.27 -14.17
C SER A 345 2.19 2.37 -15.42
N PRO A 346 2.67 3.02 -16.51
CA PRO A 346 1.99 2.98 -17.80
C PRO A 346 2.18 1.64 -18.53
N ALA A 347 3.07 0.75 -18.05
CA ALA A 347 3.36 -0.51 -18.75
C ALA A 347 2.12 -1.39 -18.98
N LEU A 348 1.15 -1.34 -18.06
CA LEU A 348 -0.03 -2.21 -18.08
C LEU A 348 -1.21 -1.57 -18.83
N GLU A 349 -1.12 -0.30 -19.24
CA GLU A 349 -2.19 0.41 -19.99
C GLU A 349 -2.37 -0.11 -21.43
N ARG A 350 -1.41 -0.89 -21.93
CA ARG A 350 -1.47 -1.51 -23.27
C ARG A 350 -2.41 -2.71 -23.36
N TYR A 351 -2.96 -3.17 -22.24
CA TYR A 351 -3.80 -4.36 -22.17
C TYR A 351 -5.27 -3.98 -22.01
N GLY A 352 -6.16 -4.73 -22.67
CA GLY A 352 -7.60 -4.52 -22.57
C GLY A 352 -8.19 -5.10 -21.30
N LYS A 353 -7.68 -6.27 -20.85
CA LYS A 353 -8.11 -6.94 -19.62
C LYS A 353 -6.94 -7.58 -18.88
N ILE A 354 -6.83 -7.31 -17.59
CA ILE A 354 -5.78 -7.81 -16.71
C ILE A 354 -6.40 -8.68 -15.61
N MET A 355 -5.86 -9.89 -15.43
CA MET A 355 -6.19 -10.73 -14.29
C MET A 355 -5.24 -10.44 -13.13
N VAL A 356 -5.80 -10.28 -11.94
CA VAL A 356 -5.08 -9.96 -10.71
C VAL A 356 -5.47 -10.91 -9.58
N ASN A 357 -4.60 -11.09 -8.60
CA ASN A 357 -4.91 -11.88 -7.38
C ASN A 357 -5.19 -10.99 -6.15
N SER A 358 -5.54 -9.72 -6.38
CA SER A 358 -5.69 -8.72 -5.33
C SER A 358 -6.98 -7.92 -5.50
N GLY A 359 -7.74 -7.80 -4.40
CA GLY A 359 -8.90 -6.90 -4.34
C GLY A 359 -8.53 -5.42 -4.50
N LYS A 360 -7.33 -5.01 -4.07
CA LYS A 360 -6.84 -3.63 -4.30
C LYS A 360 -6.60 -3.38 -5.78
N ALA A 361 -5.93 -4.30 -6.47
CA ALA A 361 -5.71 -4.17 -7.92
C ALA A 361 -7.02 -4.25 -8.69
N LEU A 362 -7.95 -5.13 -8.29
CA LEU A 362 -9.28 -5.23 -8.88
C LEU A 362 -10.01 -3.87 -8.85
N SER A 363 -9.87 -3.12 -7.77
CA SER A 363 -10.47 -1.80 -7.63
C SER A 363 -9.77 -0.70 -8.45
N TYR A 364 -8.44 -0.76 -8.57
CA TYR A 364 -7.65 0.35 -9.14
C TYR A 364 -7.28 0.17 -10.60
N VAL A 365 -7.13 -1.04 -11.12
CA VAL A 365 -6.76 -1.26 -12.53
C VAL A 365 -7.74 -0.57 -13.50
N PRO A 366 -9.08 -0.64 -13.31
CA PRO A 366 -10.02 0.03 -14.23
C PRO A 366 -9.86 1.55 -14.26
N THR A 367 -9.63 2.18 -13.11
CA THR A 367 -9.58 3.64 -12.98
C THR A 367 -8.20 4.22 -13.23
N MET A 368 -7.14 3.47 -12.91
CA MET A 368 -5.76 3.92 -13.02
C MET A 368 -5.09 3.48 -14.32
N CYS A 369 -5.49 2.35 -14.90
CA CYS A 369 -4.88 1.81 -16.13
C CYS A 369 -5.81 1.88 -17.35
N GLY A 370 -7.11 2.17 -17.15
CA GLY A 370 -8.10 2.13 -18.24
C GLY A 370 -8.39 0.72 -18.78
N ALA A 371 -7.93 -0.33 -18.09
CA ALA A 371 -8.07 -1.72 -18.48
C ALA A 371 -9.18 -2.42 -17.67
N GLY A 372 -9.87 -3.38 -18.27
CA GLY A 372 -10.73 -4.31 -17.53
C GLY A 372 -9.92 -5.08 -16.49
N ALA A 373 -10.53 -5.40 -15.36
CA ALA A 373 -9.89 -6.17 -14.29
C ALA A 373 -10.77 -7.35 -13.87
N VAL A 374 -10.16 -8.53 -13.76
CA VAL A 374 -10.78 -9.73 -13.20
C VAL A 374 -9.90 -10.26 -12.07
N ILE A 375 -10.53 -10.76 -11.00
CA ILE A 375 -9.81 -11.34 -9.88
C ILE A 375 -9.83 -12.87 -9.97
N GLY A 376 -8.70 -13.49 -9.68
CA GLY A 376 -8.56 -14.94 -9.54
C GLY A 376 -7.76 -15.31 -8.31
N THR A 377 -7.76 -16.61 -8.00
CA THR A 377 -6.79 -17.14 -7.03
C THR A 377 -5.37 -17.02 -7.58
N THR A 378 -4.36 -17.05 -6.71
CA THR A 378 -2.96 -17.00 -7.20
C THR A 378 -2.69 -18.14 -8.16
N LYS A 379 -3.20 -19.34 -7.85
CA LYS A 379 -3.13 -20.49 -8.75
C LYS A 379 -3.85 -20.25 -10.07
N ALA A 380 -5.08 -19.73 -10.05
CA ALA A 380 -5.82 -19.43 -11.28
C ALA A 380 -5.10 -18.38 -12.15
N CYS A 381 -4.46 -17.38 -11.55
CA CYS A 381 -3.63 -16.41 -12.26
C CYS A 381 -2.44 -17.09 -12.95
N ILE A 382 -1.75 -18.01 -12.28
CA ILE A 382 -0.65 -18.79 -12.89
C ILE A 382 -1.18 -19.70 -14.00
N ASP A 383 -2.26 -20.45 -13.76
CA ASP A 383 -2.88 -21.33 -14.75
C ASP A 383 -3.29 -20.57 -16.02
N ALA A 384 -3.88 -19.38 -15.87
CA ALA A 384 -4.25 -18.51 -16.98
C ALA A 384 -3.03 -18.00 -17.77
N ALA A 385 -1.91 -17.73 -17.10
CA ALA A 385 -0.65 -17.32 -17.74
C ALA A 385 0.05 -18.48 -18.48
N CYS A 386 -0.09 -19.71 -17.98
CA CYS A 386 0.53 -20.93 -18.49
C CYS A 386 -0.23 -21.55 -19.67
N THR A 387 -1.56 -21.38 -19.70
CA THR A 387 -2.42 -21.95 -20.76
C THR A 387 -2.34 -21.08 -22.03
N PRO A 388 -2.46 -21.62 -23.25
CA PRO A 388 -2.51 -20.85 -24.50
C PRO A 388 -3.70 -19.89 -24.59
#